data_AF-A0A2S8G5W3-F1
#
_entry.id   AF-A0A2S8G5W3-F1
#
_cell.length_a   1.000
_cell.length_b   1.000
_cell.length_c   1.000
_cell.angle_alpha   90.00
_cell.angle_beta   90.00
_cell.angle_gamma   90.00
#
_symmetry.space_group_name_H-M   'P 1'
#
loop_
_entity.id
_entity.type
_entity.pdbx_description
1 polymer ?
#
loop_
_entity_poly.entity_id
_entity_poly.type
_entity_poly.pdbx_seq_one_letter_code
_entity_poly.pdbx_strand_id
1 'polypeptide(L)'
;MSDRNEALAVLKQARDALLARMTEAILEQADEILADAEGESFLSEIENLYDRMGNKLGHLNQMIANLPGEPEEPREAPFERYDEPSEKEAVRLPHFPLAITPEEEVADVAGRPDLIGLPAPGTPLPKAPAFARFVSLIEQGSVDEAGDLIGQILGLSPFSGMKSAQTFHKNYQSDTSVVVKAMRIRHELVAHRFNDALMLMHECFGLQGIEAMVALQKMRDILASPASS
;
A
#
# COMPACT_ATOMS: atom_id res chain seq x y z
N MET A 1 -30.23 -24.49 -26.02
CA MET A 1 -29.96 -23.04 -26.00
C MET A 1 -30.65 -22.29 -24.84
N SER A 2 -31.51 -22.91 -24.03
CA SER A 2 -32.25 -22.23 -22.94
C SER A 2 -31.43 -22.01 -21.67
N ASP A 3 -30.77 -23.06 -21.19
CA ASP A 3 -30.16 -23.09 -19.84
C ASP A 3 -29.01 -22.09 -19.67
N ARG A 4 -28.31 -21.76 -20.76
CA ARG A 4 -27.21 -20.78 -20.79
C ARG A 4 -27.70 -19.35 -20.55
N ASN A 5 -28.73 -18.95 -21.30
CA ASN A 5 -29.29 -17.60 -21.19
C ASN A 5 -30.00 -17.43 -19.85
N GLU A 6 -30.58 -18.50 -19.32
CA GLU A 6 -31.15 -18.56 -17.98
C GLU A 6 -30.05 -18.39 -16.90
N ALA A 7 -28.94 -19.11 -16.98
CA ALA A 7 -27.82 -18.95 -16.06
C ALA A 7 -27.22 -17.53 -16.09
N LEU A 8 -27.11 -16.93 -17.28
CA LEU A 8 -26.58 -15.57 -17.45
C LEU A 8 -27.57 -14.52 -16.89
N ALA A 9 -28.87 -14.71 -17.09
CA ALA A 9 -29.91 -13.87 -16.50
C ALA A 9 -29.90 -13.93 -14.96
N VAL A 10 -29.78 -15.14 -14.40
CA VAL A 10 -29.69 -15.35 -12.94
C VAL A 10 -28.43 -14.69 -12.37
N LEU A 11 -27.27 -14.82 -13.03
CA LEU A 11 -26.03 -14.20 -12.57
C LEU A 11 -26.07 -12.67 -12.64
N LYS A 12 -26.66 -12.10 -13.70
CA LYS A 12 -26.90 -10.66 -13.81
C LYS A 12 -27.85 -10.16 -12.73
N GLN A 13 -28.96 -10.86 -12.50
CA GLN A 13 -29.91 -10.53 -11.44
C GLN A 13 -29.27 -10.61 -10.05
N ALA A 14 -28.44 -11.62 -9.80
CA ALA A 14 -27.71 -11.77 -8.54
C ALA A 14 -26.71 -10.61 -8.32
N ARG A 15 -26.00 -10.20 -9.37
CA ARG A 15 -25.10 -9.03 -9.34
C ARG A 15 -25.89 -7.75 -9.02
N ASP A 16 -26.99 -7.51 -9.72
CA ASP A 16 -27.77 -6.28 -9.56
C ASP A 16 -28.44 -6.23 -8.17
N ALA A 17 -28.91 -7.36 -7.65
CA ALA A 17 -29.40 -7.47 -6.28
C ALA A 17 -28.31 -7.27 -5.22
N LEU A 18 -27.09 -7.75 -5.48
CA LEU A 18 -25.94 -7.54 -4.59
C LEU A 18 -25.51 -6.06 -4.60
N LEU A 19 -25.54 -5.40 -5.76
CA LEU A 19 -25.29 -3.96 -5.87
C LEU A 19 -26.33 -3.14 -5.10
N ALA A 20 -27.61 -3.46 -5.23
CA ALA A 20 -28.66 -2.78 -4.48
C ALA A 20 -28.46 -2.91 -2.96
N ARG A 21 -28.17 -4.11 -2.48
CA ARG A 21 -27.85 -4.36 -1.07
C ARG A 21 -26.56 -3.67 -0.62
N MET A 22 -25.58 -3.54 -1.50
CA MET A 22 -24.35 -2.80 -1.24
C MET A 22 -24.63 -1.33 -1.01
N THR A 23 -25.43 -0.73 -1.89
CA THR A 23 -25.82 0.67 -1.75
C THR A 23 -26.58 0.89 -0.45
N GLU A 24 -27.50 -0.01 -0.09
CA GLU A 24 -28.25 0.07 1.17
C GLU A 24 -27.34 -0.06 2.40
N ALA A 25 -26.45 -1.06 2.44
CA ALA A 25 -25.50 -1.25 3.54
C ALA A 25 -24.53 -0.06 3.70
N ILE A 26 -24.05 0.53 2.59
CA ILE A 26 -23.20 1.72 2.64
C ILE A 26 -23.98 2.92 3.19
N LEU A 27 -25.26 3.06 2.84
CA LEU A 27 -26.09 4.15 3.36
C LEU A 27 -26.41 3.96 4.85
N GLU A 28 -26.65 2.73 5.30
CA GLU A 28 -26.86 2.43 6.73
C GLU A 28 -25.60 2.69 7.57
N GLN A 29 -24.43 2.40 7.02
CA GLN A 29 -23.13 2.61 7.71
C GLN A 29 -22.48 3.96 7.38
N ALA A 30 -23.20 4.88 6.73
CA ALA A 30 -22.62 6.12 6.23
C ALA A 30 -22.04 6.99 7.35
N ASP A 31 -22.72 7.06 8.50
CA ASP A 31 -22.26 7.85 9.64
C ASP A 31 -21.01 7.22 10.30
N GLU A 32 -20.93 5.89 10.36
CA GLU A 32 -19.78 5.17 10.91
C GLU A 32 -18.56 5.28 9.97
N ILE A 33 -18.79 5.22 8.66
CA ILE A 33 -17.79 5.48 7.61
C ILE A 33 -17.26 6.91 7.67
N LEU A 34 -18.13 7.89 7.91
CA LEU A 34 -17.70 9.29 8.08
C LEU A 34 -16.83 9.45 9.34
N ALA A 35 -17.23 8.83 10.45
CA ALA A 35 -16.43 8.82 11.67
C ALA A 35 -15.06 8.12 11.48
N ASP A 36 -14.99 7.03 10.72
CA ASP A 36 -13.74 6.35 10.33
C ASP A 36 -12.86 7.26 9.44
N ALA A 37 -13.46 7.96 8.48
CA ALA A 37 -12.75 8.90 7.61
C ALA A 37 -12.22 10.14 8.35
N GLU A 38 -12.92 10.58 9.39
CA GLU A 38 -12.50 11.65 10.30
C GLU A 38 -11.46 11.17 11.33
N GLY A 39 -11.23 9.85 11.41
CA GLY A 39 -10.28 9.23 12.34
C GLY A 39 -10.82 9.11 13.76
N GLU A 40 -12.13 9.27 13.94
CA GLU A 40 -12.83 9.09 15.22
C GLU A 40 -13.14 7.60 15.50
N SER A 41 -13.25 6.78 14.45
CA SER A 41 -13.36 5.32 14.56
C SER A 41 -12.00 4.65 14.31
N PHE A 42 -11.69 3.65 15.14
CA PHE A 42 -10.48 2.80 15.00
C PHE A 42 -10.78 1.44 14.38
N LEU A 43 -12.03 1.21 13.95
CA LEU A 43 -12.51 -0.13 13.59
C LEU A 43 -12.31 -0.50 12.11
N SER A 44 -11.65 0.35 11.30
CA SER A 44 -11.37 0.07 9.88
C SER A 44 -12.62 -0.41 9.14
N GLU A 45 -13.76 0.22 9.39
CA GLU A 45 -15.05 -0.23 8.85
C GLU A 45 -15.11 -0.07 7.34
N ILE A 46 -14.44 0.97 6.81
CA ILE A 46 -14.27 1.17 5.37
C ILE A 46 -13.51 -0.02 4.75
N GLU A 47 -12.43 -0.46 5.37
CA GLU A 47 -11.62 -1.59 4.86
C GLU A 47 -12.43 -2.90 4.92
N ASN A 48 -13.14 -3.14 6.03
CA ASN A 48 -13.98 -4.32 6.20
C ASN A 48 -15.12 -4.39 5.18
N LEU A 49 -15.77 -3.25 4.89
CA LEU A 49 -16.83 -3.17 3.89
C LEU A 49 -16.26 -3.40 2.48
N TYR A 50 -15.12 -2.78 2.17
CA TYR A 50 -14.44 -2.94 0.88
C TYR A 50 -14.02 -4.40 0.63
N ASP A 51 -13.41 -5.07 1.61
CA ASP A 51 -12.97 -6.45 1.48
C ASP A 51 -14.15 -7.42 1.36
N ARG A 52 -15.19 -7.26 2.18
CA ARG A 52 -16.32 -8.19 2.19
C ARG A 52 -17.16 -8.10 0.91
N MET A 53 -17.28 -6.90 0.36
CA MET A 53 -18.17 -6.61 -0.77
C MET A 53 -17.43 -6.63 -2.10
N GLY A 54 -16.23 -6.06 -2.15
CA GLY A 54 -15.36 -6.07 -3.33
C GLY A 54 -15.00 -7.49 -3.77
N ASN A 55 -14.67 -8.38 -2.81
CA ASN A 55 -14.38 -9.79 -3.13
C ASN A 55 -15.60 -10.53 -3.70
N LYS A 56 -16.82 -10.25 -3.22
CA LYS A 56 -18.05 -10.89 -3.72
C LYS A 56 -18.43 -10.40 -5.12
N LEU A 57 -18.31 -9.10 -5.39
CA LEU A 57 -18.53 -8.53 -6.73
C LEU A 57 -17.48 -8.99 -7.72
N GLY A 58 -16.21 -9.02 -7.31
CA GLY A 58 -15.11 -9.54 -8.12
C GLY A 58 -15.35 -10.99 -8.54
N HIS A 59 -15.77 -11.84 -7.60
CA HIS A 59 -16.08 -13.24 -7.89
C HIS A 59 -17.27 -13.39 -8.85
N LEU A 60 -18.35 -12.62 -8.68
CA LEU A 60 -19.48 -12.64 -9.63
C LEU A 60 -19.09 -12.16 -11.03
N ASN A 61 -18.28 -11.10 -11.13
CA ASN A 61 -17.78 -10.62 -12.42
C ASN A 61 -16.86 -11.64 -13.09
N GLN A 62 -16.04 -12.35 -12.31
CA GLN A 62 -15.20 -13.44 -12.82
C GLN A 62 -16.04 -14.63 -13.30
N MET A 63 -17.11 -15.00 -12.58
CA MET A 63 -18.07 -16.03 -13.03
C MET A 63 -18.77 -15.63 -14.33
N ILE A 64 -19.14 -14.34 -14.47
CA ILE A 64 -19.72 -13.80 -15.71
C ILE A 64 -18.70 -13.85 -16.85
N ALA A 65 -17.44 -13.49 -16.60
CA ALA A 65 -16.37 -13.47 -17.61
C ALA A 65 -15.90 -14.87 -18.04
N ASN A 66 -15.98 -15.85 -17.15
CA ASN A 66 -15.60 -17.25 -17.44
C ASN A 66 -16.69 -18.05 -18.14
N LEU A 67 -17.88 -17.48 -18.37
CA LEU A 67 -18.86 -18.12 -19.24
C LEU A 67 -18.31 -18.13 -20.67
N PRO A 68 -18.25 -19.30 -21.33
CA PRO A 68 -17.69 -19.39 -22.68
C PRO A 68 -18.40 -18.40 -23.60
N GLY A 69 -17.64 -17.54 -24.26
CA GLY A 69 -18.14 -16.57 -25.24
C GLY A 69 -19.09 -17.24 -26.22
N GLU A 70 -20.11 -16.52 -26.69
CA GLU A 70 -20.89 -17.04 -27.82
C GLU A 70 -19.92 -17.33 -28.97
N PRO A 71 -20.06 -18.47 -29.67
CA PRO A 71 -19.45 -18.55 -30.99
C PRO A 71 -20.04 -17.39 -31.79
N GLU A 72 -19.21 -16.41 -32.15
CA GLU A 72 -19.63 -15.30 -33.01
C GLU A 72 -20.33 -15.91 -34.23
N GLU A 73 -21.62 -15.61 -34.40
CA GLU A 73 -22.25 -15.80 -35.70
C GLU A 73 -21.41 -15.03 -36.73
N PRO A 74 -21.11 -15.62 -37.91
CA PRO A 74 -20.26 -14.97 -38.91
C PRO A 74 -20.91 -13.65 -39.31
N ARG A 75 -20.33 -12.58 -38.79
CA ARG A 75 -20.69 -11.20 -39.12
C ARG A 75 -20.56 -11.06 -40.63
N GLU A 76 -21.68 -10.95 -41.34
CA GLU A 76 -21.69 -10.66 -42.78
C GLU A 76 -20.77 -9.46 -43.02
N ALA A 77 -19.77 -9.67 -43.88
CA ALA A 77 -18.70 -8.73 -44.12
C ALA A 77 -19.28 -7.35 -44.50
N PRO A 78 -18.86 -6.25 -43.84
CA PRO A 78 -19.15 -4.93 -44.33
C PRO A 78 -18.47 -4.76 -45.69
N PHE A 79 -19.20 -4.28 -46.69
CA PHE A 79 -18.67 -3.88 -47.99
C PHE A 79 -17.36 -3.09 -47.84
N GLU A 80 -16.27 -3.63 -48.39
CA GLU A 80 -14.98 -2.94 -48.52
C GLU A 80 -15.15 -1.69 -49.38
N ARG A 81 -15.13 -0.51 -48.77
CA ARG A 81 -14.79 0.73 -49.46
C ARG A 81 -13.26 0.77 -49.59
N TYR A 82 -12.77 0.55 -50.79
CA TYR A 82 -11.41 0.87 -51.22
C TYR A 82 -11.22 2.40 -51.19
N ASP A 83 -10.93 2.97 -50.03
CA ASP A 83 -10.33 4.31 -49.90
C ASP A 83 -9.79 4.49 -48.47
N GLU A 84 -8.70 3.79 -48.15
CA GLU A 84 -7.79 4.18 -47.07
C GLU A 84 -6.33 4.13 -47.56
N PRO A 85 -5.52 5.18 -47.29
CA PRO A 85 -4.08 5.15 -47.51
C PRO A 85 -3.39 4.33 -46.41
N SER A 86 -2.77 3.23 -46.83
CA SER A 86 -1.77 2.39 -46.15
C SER A 86 -1.18 2.94 -44.84
N GLU A 87 -1.53 2.29 -43.73
CA GLU A 87 -0.77 2.33 -42.48
C GLU A 87 0.65 1.83 -42.75
N LYS A 88 1.65 2.67 -42.41
CA LYS A 88 3.06 2.26 -42.40
C LYS A 88 3.34 1.52 -41.10
N GLU A 89 3.91 0.33 -41.23
CA GLU A 89 4.48 -0.47 -40.15
C GLU A 89 5.33 0.39 -39.19
N ALA A 90 4.95 0.39 -37.91
CA ALA A 90 5.82 0.86 -36.86
C ALA A 90 6.99 -0.12 -36.72
N VAL A 91 8.11 0.26 -37.34
CA VAL A 91 9.42 -0.35 -37.23
C VAL A 91 9.77 -0.52 -35.75
N ARG A 92 9.86 -1.78 -35.30
CA ARG A 92 10.41 -2.14 -33.99
C ARG A 92 11.86 -1.66 -33.88
N LEU A 93 12.12 -0.77 -32.93
CA LEU A 93 13.48 -0.38 -32.56
C LEU A 93 14.23 -1.59 -31.97
N PRO A 94 15.52 -1.77 -32.30
CA PRO A 94 16.33 -2.84 -31.74
C PRO A 94 16.61 -2.62 -30.25
N HIS A 95 16.40 -3.67 -29.47
CA HIS A 95 16.86 -3.80 -28.08
C HIS A 95 18.38 -3.54 -27.99
N PHE A 96 18.79 -2.56 -27.19
CA PHE A 96 20.17 -2.45 -26.71
C PHE A 96 20.30 -3.22 -25.39
N PRO A 97 21.17 -4.23 -25.29
CA PRO A 97 21.54 -4.82 -24.01
C PRO A 97 22.59 -3.91 -23.35
N LEU A 98 22.21 -3.22 -22.26
CA LEU A 98 23.18 -2.61 -21.36
C LEU A 98 23.75 -3.72 -20.47
N ALA A 99 24.94 -4.21 -20.84
CA ALA A 99 25.78 -5.01 -19.96
C ALA A 99 26.32 -4.11 -18.86
N ILE A 100 25.79 -4.23 -17.65
CA ILE A 100 26.39 -3.64 -16.45
C ILE A 100 27.41 -4.65 -15.94
N THR A 101 28.69 -4.36 -16.17
CA THR A 101 29.81 -5.02 -15.51
C THR A 101 29.82 -4.65 -14.02
N PRO A 102 29.88 -5.63 -13.09
CA PRO A 102 30.13 -5.32 -11.69
C PRO A 102 31.63 -5.00 -11.52
N GLU A 103 31.95 -3.77 -11.13
CA GLU A 103 33.27 -3.46 -10.58
C GLU A 103 33.30 -3.87 -9.11
N GLU A 104 34.09 -4.91 -8.83
CA GLU A 104 34.63 -5.17 -7.50
C GLU A 104 35.61 -4.05 -7.15
N GLU A 105 35.24 -3.18 -6.20
CA GLU A 105 36.22 -2.48 -5.37
C GLU A 105 36.07 -2.88 -3.92
N VAL A 106 37.02 -3.71 -3.52
CA VAL A 106 37.32 -4.10 -2.15
C VAL A 106 37.99 -2.91 -1.48
N ALA A 107 37.27 -2.18 -0.65
CA ALA A 107 37.87 -1.22 0.28
C ALA A 107 37.81 -1.80 1.70
N ASP A 108 38.92 -2.41 2.08
CA ASP A 108 39.33 -2.76 3.43
C ASP A 108 39.38 -1.50 4.30
N VAL A 109 38.48 -1.39 5.29
CA VAL A 109 38.62 -0.47 6.41
C VAL A 109 38.48 -1.27 7.70
N ALA A 110 39.56 -1.96 8.04
CA ALA A 110 39.82 -2.40 9.39
C ALA A 110 39.91 -1.20 10.35
N GLY A 111 39.19 -1.31 11.48
CA GLY A 111 39.67 -0.82 12.77
C GLY A 111 39.06 0.47 13.31
N ARG A 112 37.85 0.37 13.92
CA ARG A 112 37.61 0.92 15.26
C ARG A 112 36.68 0.01 16.07
N PRO A 113 37.09 -0.43 17.27
CA PRO A 113 36.25 -1.19 18.18
C PRO A 113 35.44 -0.20 19.04
N ASP A 114 34.12 -0.26 18.99
CA ASP A 114 33.28 0.13 20.13
C ASP A 114 31.89 -0.51 19.99
N LEU A 115 31.78 -1.65 20.66
CA LEU A 115 30.65 -2.06 21.50
C LEU A 115 29.24 -2.01 20.89
N ILE A 116 29.03 -2.95 19.96
CA ILE A 116 28.00 -3.99 20.03
C ILE A 116 27.17 -3.99 21.34
N GLY A 117 25.93 -3.54 21.23
CA GLY A 117 24.78 -4.16 21.87
C GLY A 117 23.93 -4.84 20.79
N LEU A 118 24.44 -5.95 20.24
CA LEU A 118 23.70 -6.75 19.26
C LEU A 118 22.43 -7.31 19.94
N PRO A 119 21.23 -7.09 19.40
CA PRO A 119 20.10 -7.92 19.78
C PRO A 119 20.38 -9.35 19.32
N ALA A 120 20.13 -10.31 20.21
CA ALA A 120 20.43 -11.73 20.00
C ALA A 120 19.80 -12.27 18.70
N PRO A 121 20.55 -13.11 17.93
CA PRO A 121 20.04 -13.71 16.71
C PRO A 121 18.92 -14.70 17.04
N GLY A 122 17.71 -14.42 16.54
CA GLY A 122 16.57 -15.32 16.68
C GLY A 122 15.31 -14.72 17.30
N THR A 123 15.26 -13.40 17.57
CA THR A 123 13.98 -12.75 17.86
C THR A 123 13.24 -12.51 16.53
N PRO A 124 12.09 -13.16 16.28
CA PRO A 124 11.29 -12.82 15.12
C PRO A 124 10.88 -11.35 15.24
N LEU A 125 11.21 -10.53 14.24
CA LEU A 125 10.60 -9.20 14.10
C LEU A 125 9.09 -9.40 14.21
N PRO A 126 8.39 -8.67 15.11
CA PRO A 126 6.95 -8.87 15.30
C PRO A 126 6.21 -8.58 13.98
N LYS A 127 5.67 -9.65 13.39
CA LYS A 127 4.85 -9.68 12.19
C LYS A 127 3.40 -9.22 12.49
N ALA A 128 3.19 -8.01 13.04
CA ALA A 128 1.90 -7.25 13.11
C ALA A 128 2.04 -5.98 13.99
N PRO A 129 1.15 -4.98 13.84
CA PRO A 129 1.51 -3.63 13.40
C PRO A 129 2.46 -2.93 14.38
N ALA A 130 3.75 -2.92 14.05
CA ALA A 130 4.79 -2.28 14.87
C ALA A 130 4.48 -0.79 15.16
N PHE A 131 3.71 -0.15 14.28
CA PHE A 131 3.25 1.23 14.46
C PHE A 131 2.15 1.39 15.51
N ALA A 132 1.21 0.44 15.66
CA ALA A 132 0.18 0.51 16.69
C ALA A 132 0.80 0.43 18.10
N ARG A 133 1.83 -0.41 18.25
CA ARG A 133 2.61 -0.47 19.49
C ARG A 133 3.35 0.84 19.76
N PHE A 134 3.90 1.48 18.74
CA PHE A 134 4.52 2.80 18.85
C PHE A 134 3.52 3.85 19.34
N VAL A 135 2.32 3.94 18.75
CA VAL A 135 1.28 4.88 19.18
C VAL A 135 0.88 4.63 20.63
N SER A 136 0.68 3.36 21.03
CA SER A 136 0.34 3.03 22.42
C SER A 136 1.43 3.43 23.43
N LEU A 137 2.72 3.31 23.06
CA LEU A 137 3.82 3.77 23.91
C LEU A 137 3.84 5.30 24.02
N ILE A 138 3.53 6.02 22.94
CA ILE A 138 3.41 7.49 22.93
C ILE A 138 2.24 7.95 23.81
N GLU A 139 1.11 7.24 23.79
CA GLU A 139 -0.06 7.50 24.65
C GLU A 139 0.23 7.26 26.13
N GLN A 140 1.01 6.23 26.44
CA GLN A 140 1.46 5.92 27.80
C GLN A 140 2.54 6.89 28.32
N GLY A 141 3.07 7.77 27.47
CA GLY A 141 4.16 8.69 27.80
C GLY A 141 5.54 8.03 27.83
N SER A 142 5.66 6.78 27.39
CA SER A 142 6.91 6.03 27.30
C SER A 142 7.68 6.40 26.03
N VAL A 143 8.12 7.66 25.93
CA VAL A 143 8.76 8.23 24.73
C VAL A 143 10.10 7.57 24.42
N ASP A 144 10.86 7.16 25.43
CA ASP A 144 12.17 6.52 25.23
C ASP A 144 12.03 5.14 24.55
N GLU A 145 11.11 4.31 25.05
CA GLU A 145 10.81 3.00 24.45
C GLU A 145 10.19 3.15 23.04
N ALA A 146 9.36 4.18 22.84
CA ALA A 146 8.82 4.51 21.53
C ALA A 146 9.93 4.93 20.54
N GLY A 147 10.94 5.63 21.03
CA GLY A 147 12.15 6.04 20.30
C GLY A 147 12.97 4.86 19.80
N ASP A 148 13.19 3.88 20.66
CA ASP A 148 13.88 2.65 20.28
C ASP A 148 13.10 1.84 19.25
N LEU A 149 11.77 1.74 19.45
CA LEU A 149 10.90 1.01 18.53
C LEU A 149 10.85 1.66 17.14
N ILE A 150 10.66 2.98 17.06
CA ILE A 150 10.63 3.67 15.76
C ILE A 150 12.00 3.68 15.09
N GLY A 151 13.07 3.76 15.88
CA GLY A 151 14.45 3.62 15.38
C GLY A 151 14.68 2.27 14.69
N GLN A 152 14.20 1.19 15.30
CA GLN A 152 14.27 -0.15 14.70
C GLN A 152 13.42 -0.28 13.44
N ILE A 153 12.19 0.25 13.44
CA ILE A 153 11.28 0.17 12.29
C ILE A 153 11.82 0.94 11.09
N LEU A 154 12.30 2.17 11.32
CA LEU A 154 12.76 3.07 10.26
C LEU A 154 14.25 2.88 9.93
N GLY A 155 14.98 2.05 10.68
CA GLY A 155 16.42 1.85 10.50
C GLY A 155 17.24 3.11 10.81
N LEU A 156 16.80 3.89 11.80
CA LEU A 156 17.46 5.11 12.24
C LEU A 156 18.44 4.83 13.39
N SER A 157 19.35 5.77 13.63
CA SER A 157 20.19 5.71 14.84
C SER A 157 19.32 5.82 16.10
N PRO A 158 19.73 5.25 17.26
CA PRO A 158 18.96 5.35 18.50
C PRO A 158 18.68 6.80 18.91
N PHE A 159 19.66 7.69 18.71
CA PHE A 159 19.51 9.12 18.99
C PHE A 159 18.48 9.79 18.08
N SER A 160 18.51 9.47 16.78
CA SER A 160 17.54 10.00 15.80
C SER A 160 16.14 9.43 16.05
N GLY A 161 16.02 8.15 16.43
CA GLY A 161 14.76 7.50 16.80
C GLY A 161 14.11 8.16 18.02
N MET A 162 14.88 8.43 19.07
CA MET A 162 14.43 9.15 20.26
C MET A 162 13.96 10.58 19.92
N LYS A 163 14.74 11.34 19.14
CA LYS A 163 14.34 12.68 18.69
C LYS A 163 13.06 12.66 17.86
N SER A 164 12.89 11.62 17.04
CA SER A 164 11.69 11.41 16.23
C SER A 164 10.47 11.13 17.08
N ALA A 165 10.60 10.26 18.09
CA ALA A 165 9.52 9.96 19.03
C ALA A 165 9.15 11.18 19.89
N GLN A 166 10.13 11.98 20.33
CA GLN A 166 9.87 13.24 21.05
C GLN A 166 9.11 14.24 20.18
N THR A 167 9.50 14.39 18.92
CA THR A 167 8.83 15.28 17.97
C THR A 167 7.40 14.81 17.71
N PHE A 168 7.23 13.50 17.48
CA PHE A 168 5.92 12.89 17.29
C PHE A 168 5.03 13.06 18.53
N HIS A 169 5.53 12.82 19.74
CA HIS A 169 4.78 12.99 20.98
C HIS A 169 4.36 14.45 21.20
N LYS A 170 5.26 15.41 20.93
CA LYS A 170 4.94 16.83 21.00
C LYS A 170 3.82 17.21 20.03
N ASN A 171 3.89 16.71 18.80
CA ASN A 171 2.89 16.97 17.78
C ASN A 171 1.56 16.27 18.11
N TYR A 172 1.61 15.07 18.66
CA TYR A 172 0.45 14.31 19.10
C TYR A 172 -0.32 15.02 20.23
N GLN A 173 0.39 15.65 21.17
CA GLN A 173 -0.23 16.46 22.22
C GLN A 173 -0.95 17.71 21.67
N SER A 174 -0.48 18.25 20.55
CA SER A 174 -1.11 19.42 19.91
C SER A 174 -2.23 19.05 18.94
N ASP A 175 -2.09 17.93 18.23
CA ASP A 175 -2.94 17.54 17.12
C ASP A 175 -2.92 16.01 16.96
N THR A 176 -4.03 15.36 17.26
CA THR A 176 -4.18 13.90 17.12
C THR A 176 -4.21 13.45 15.65
N SER A 177 -4.46 14.36 14.70
CA SER A 177 -4.42 14.04 13.26
C SER A 177 -3.03 13.64 12.75
N VAL A 178 -1.98 13.86 13.55
CA VAL A 178 -0.61 13.42 13.27
C VAL A 178 -0.52 11.90 13.08
N VAL A 179 -1.37 11.12 13.77
CA VAL A 179 -1.44 9.66 13.56
C VAL A 179 -1.95 9.33 12.17
N VAL A 180 -3.02 10.01 11.72
CA VAL A 180 -3.59 9.84 10.37
C VAL A 180 -2.57 10.25 9.31
N LYS A 181 -1.85 11.37 9.51
CA LYS A 181 -0.77 11.83 8.63
C LYS A 181 0.36 10.79 8.54
N ALA A 182 0.75 10.18 9.66
CA ALA A 182 1.77 9.14 9.67
C ALA A 182 1.32 7.89 8.90
N MET A 183 0.05 7.50 8.99
CA MET A 183 -0.51 6.38 8.22
C MET A 183 -0.55 6.67 6.71
N ARG A 184 -0.78 7.92 6.31
CA ARG A 184 -0.75 8.35 4.90
C ARG A 184 0.61 8.18 4.23
N ILE A 185 1.71 8.16 4.98
CA ILE A 185 3.06 7.94 4.43
C ILE A 185 3.13 6.64 3.63
N ARG A 186 2.48 5.59 4.12
CA ARG A 186 2.39 4.30 3.42
C ARG A 186 1.65 4.44 2.09
N HIS A 187 0.54 5.19 2.07
CA HIS A 187 -0.26 5.41 0.87
C HIS A 187 0.55 6.20 -0.18
N GLU A 188 1.21 7.28 0.21
CA GLU A 188 2.02 8.10 -0.69
C GLU A 188 3.22 7.32 -1.26
N LEU A 189 3.82 6.44 -0.46
CA LEU A 189 4.89 5.54 -0.93
C LEU A 189 4.42 4.55 -2.00
N VAL A 190 3.22 3.97 -1.84
CA VAL A 190 2.62 3.07 -2.83
C VAL A 190 2.22 3.83 -4.09
N ALA A 191 1.74 5.08 -3.95
CA ALA A 191 1.40 5.96 -5.06
C ALA A 191 2.63 6.56 -5.78
N HIS A 192 3.85 6.20 -5.37
CA HIS A 192 5.12 6.75 -5.88
C HIS A 192 5.27 8.27 -5.73
N ARG A 193 4.57 8.87 -4.75
CA ARG A 193 4.64 10.29 -4.42
C ARG A 193 5.66 10.54 -3.31
N PHE A 194 6.93 10.41 -3.66
CA PHE A 194 8.04 10.50 -2.69
C PHE A 194 8.17 11.86 -2.00
N ASN A 195 7.88 12.95 -2.72
CA ASN A 195 7.98 14.29 -2.15
C ASN A 195 6.94 14.52 -1.04
N ASP A 196 5.71 14.03 -1.24
CA ASP A 196 4.64 14.13 -0.25
C ASP A 196 4.96 13.25 0.98
N ALA A 197 5.49 12.05 0.75
CA ALA A 197 5.98 11.18 1.82
C ALA A 197 7.12 11.83 2.64
N LEU A 198 8.06 12.54 1.99
CA LEU A 198 9.13 13.28 2.68
C LEU A 198 8.58 14.43 3.53
N MET A 199 7.60 15.19 3.01
CA MET A 199 6.95 16.25 3.78
C MET A 199 6.25 15.67 5.02
N LEU A 200 5.51 14.58 4.86
CA LEU A 200 4.85 13.90 5.98
C LEU A 200 5.84 13.35 7.01
N MET A 201 6.99 12.82 6.59
CA MET A 201 8.05 12.38 7.51
C MET A 201 8.63 13.52 8.34
N HIS A 202 8.81 14.68 7.71
CA HIS A 202 9.24 15.88 8.41
C HIS A 202 8.17 16.39 9.39
N GLU A 203 6.91 16.47 8.97
CA GLU A 203 5.82 16.95 9.80
C GLU A 203 5.51 16.03 11.00
N CYS A 204 5.54 14.71 10.78
CA CYS A 204 5.18 13.76 11.84
C CYS A 204 6.38 13.46 12.76
N PHE A 205 7.57 13.24 12.20
CA PHE A 205 8.72 12.73 12.94
C PHE A 205 9.87 13.73 13.05
N GLY A 206 9.79 14.91 12.40
CA GLY A 206 10.88 15.89 12.41
C GLY A 206 12.12 15.44 11.63
N LEU A 207 12.00 14.41 10.80
CA LEU A 207 13.10 13.86 10.01
C LEU A 207 13.40 14.76 8.80
N GLN A 208 14.69 15.00 8.53
CA GLN A 208 15.13 15.84 7.41
C GLN A 208 16.32 15.21 6.68
N GLY A 209 16.48 15.54 5.40
CA GLY A 209 17.65 15.18 4.61
C GLY A 209 17.86 13.66 4.49
N ILE A 210 19.08 13.22 4.83
CA ILE A 210 19.50 11.82 4.64
C ILE A 210 18.72 10.87 5.55
N GLU A 211 18.38 11.27 6.78
CA GLU A 211 17.65 10.43 7.72
C GLU A 211 16.24 10.10 7.20
N ALA A 212 15.55 11.10 6.64
CA ALA A 212 14.23 10.90 6.04
C ALA A 212 14.30 9.96 4.82
N MET A 213 15.34 10.08 3.98
CA MET A 213 15.55 9.20 2.83
C MET A 213 15.81 7.75 3.26
N VAL A 214 16.64 7.53 4.28
CA VAL A 214 16.92 6.18 4.82
C VAL A 214 15.63 5.54 5.36
N ALA A 215 14.85 6.31 6.13
CA ALA A 215 13.60 5.83 6.69
C ALA A 215 12.56 5.46 5.62
N LEU A 216 12.39 6.31 4.59
CA LEU A 216 11.49 6.00 3.47
C LEU A 216 11.96 4.79 2.66
N GLN A 217 13.28 4.66 2.44
CA GLN A 217 13.83 3.50 1.75
C GLN A 217 13.53 2.21 2.52
N LYS A 218 13.71 2.22 3.85
CA LYS A 218 13.36 1.08 4.71
C LYS A 218 11.87 0.77 4.69
N MET A 219 11.00 1.77 4.76
CA MET A 219 9.56 1.57 4.62
C MET A 219 9.20 0.96 3.26
N ARG A 220 9.85 1.40 2.18
CA ARG A 220 9.67 0.84 0.85
C ARG A 220 10.11 -0.63 0.80
N ASP A 221 11.25 -0.96 1.41
CA ASP A 221 11.75 -2.34 1.45
C ASP A 221 10.80 -3.26 2.23
N ILE A 222 10.21 -2.75 3.33
CA ILE A 222 9.20 -3.47 4.12
C ILE A 222 7.91 -3.70 3.30
N LEU A 223 7.47 -2.72 2.51
CA LEU A 223 6.28 -2.84 1.65
C LEU A 223 6.52 -3.72 0.43
N ALA A 224 7.74 -3.67 -0.13
CA ALA A 224 8.14 -4.43 -1.31
C ALA A 224 8.54 -5.87 -0.99
N SER A 225 8.76 -6.22 0.27
CA SER A 225 8.94 -7.59 0.71
C SER A 225 7.57 -8.21 0.99
N PRO A 226 6.92 -8.90 0.03
CA PRO A 226 5.72 -9.64 0.36
C PRO A 226 6.15 -10.74 1.35
N ALA A 227 5.38 -10.92 2.41
CA ALA A 227 5.62 -11.91 3.45
C ALA A 227 6.05 -13.26 2.85
N SER A 228 7.36 -13.55 2.88
CA SER A 228 7.89 -14.89 2.62
C SER A 228 7.76 -15.71 3.89
N SER A 229 6.53 -15.97 4.35
CA SER A 229 6.08 -17.08 5.22
C SER A 229 4.70 -16.80 5.78
#